data_AF-A0A8S3Z9Q2-F1
#
_entry.id   AF-A0A8S3Z9Q2-F1
#
_cell.length_a   1.000
_cell.length_b   1.000
_cell.length_c   1.000
_cell.angle_alpha   90.00
_cell.angle_beta   90.00
_cell.angle_gamma   90.00
#
_symmetry.space_group_name_H-M   'P 1'
#
loop_
_entity.id
_entity.type
_entity.pdbx_description
1 polymer ?
#
loop_
_entity_poly.entity_id
_entity_poly.type
_entity_poly.pdbx_seq_one_letter_code
_entity_poly.pdbx_strand_id
1 'polypeptide(L)'
;MTEMSTITCTRFDYTVKIILLGDHNVGKSSFLADLASGSKEFECHCIDYRPNGHVDLDMWKHGKRILTKIVDTGGQERFRSITASFYRGAQGCLLLFDAEKPESFSHIYNWYNDLEMYTNKQPMSSFLVGINMQSNQRQVLPEQAEKLATQLEMQLHELNLRKKSSSLEIIHALLDKIIIHASRLPSLTIDIMPYQIRQHLAEIRLNSAIDEDDEERGKFHCAC
;
A
#
# COMPACT_ATOMS: atom_id res chain seq x y z
N MET A 1 -16.85 41.86 -8.62
CA MET A 1 -15.66 41.46 -7.83
C MET A 1 -15.96 40.09 -7.27
N THR A 2 -15.37 39.09 -7.89
CA THR A 2 -15.71 37.67 -7.77
C THR A 2 -15.25 37.14 -6.41
N GLU A 3 -16.15 36.47 -5.71
CA GLU A 3 -15.88 35.79 -4.45
C GLU A 3 -14.72 34.82 -4.59
N MET A 4 -13.68 35.01 -3.78
CA MET A 4 -12.69 33.99 -3.50
C MET A 4 -13.40 32.84 -2.78
N SER A 5 -13.81 31.82 -3.53
CA SER A 5 -14.12 30.51 -2.98
C SER A 5 -12.86 29.98 -2.30
N THR A 6 -12.77 30.20 -0.99
CA THR A 6 -11.83 29.51 -0.12
C THR A 6 -12.05 28.01 -0.34
N ILE A 7 -11.07 27.35 -0.95
CA ILE A 7 -11.05 25.90 -1.08
C ILE A 7 -11.06 25.38 0.35
N THR A 8 -12.23 24.94 0.82
CA THR A 8 -12.37 24.27 2.11
C THR A 8 -11.38 23.12 2.13
N CYS A 9 -10.45 23.16 3.08
CA CYS A 9 -9.56 22.05 3.40
C CYS A 9 -10.44 20.83 3.74
N THR A 10 -10.74 20.00 2.75
CA THR A 10 -11.60 18.85 2.92
C THR A 10 -10.79 17.80 3.70
N ARG A 11 -11.26 17.43 4.88
CA ARG A 11 -10.57 16.49 5.79
C ARG A 11 -10.79 15.05 5.33
N PHE A 12 -9.81 14.16 5.47
CA PHE A 12 -9.99 12.72 5.25
C PHE A 12 -10.68 12.09 6.48
N ASP A 13 -11.69 11.27 6.26
CA ASP A 13 -12.33 10.48 7.32
C ASP A 13 -11.37 9.39 7.83
N TYR A 14 -10.64 8.77 6.91
CA TYR A 14 -9.88 7.55 7.15
C TYR A 14 -8.54 7.56 6.43
N THR A 15 -7.53 6.91 7.03
CA THR A 15 -6.27 6.58 6.35
C THR A 15 -6.12 5.07 6.27
N VAL A 16 -5.87 4.54 5.07
CA VAL A 16 -5.61 3.11 4.83
C VAL A 16 -4.20 2.97 4.27
N LYS A 17 -3.42 2.04 4.83
CA LYS A 17 -2.09 1.66 4.35
C LYS A 17 -2.17 0.31 3.65
N ILE A 18 -1.74 0.30 2.38
CA ILE A 18 -1.61 -0.88 1.54
C ILE A 18 -0.12 -1.07 1.24
N ILE A 19 0.36 -2.31 1.32
CA ILE A 19 1.73 -2.67 0.94
C ILE A 19 1.72 -3.53 -0.33
N LEU A 20 2.73 -3.33 -1.18
CA LEU A 20 2.98 -4.17 -2.34
C LEU A 20 4.14 -5.11 -2.01
N LEU A 21 3.92 -6.41 -2.11
CA LEU A 21 4.94 -7.44 -1.94
C LEU A 21 5.12 -8.23 -3.24
N GLY A 22 6.27 -8.85 -3.40
CA GLY A 22 6.62 -9.59 -4.61
C GLY A 22 8.07 -9.38 -4.99
N ASP A 23 8.53 -10.21 -5.91
CA ASP A 23 9.92 -10.21 -6.36
C ASP A 23 10.37 -8.88 -6.97
N HIS A 24 11.68 -8.73 -7.10
CA HIS A 24 12.24 -7.60 -7.83
C HIS A 24 11.80 -7.65 -9.30
N ASN A 25 11.52 -6.49 -9.91
CA ASN A 25 11.12 -6.38 -11.32
C ASN A 25 9.84 -7.13 -11.72
N VAL A 26 8.92 -7.40 -10.78
CA VAL A 26 7.57 -7.92 -11.12
C VAL A 26 6.59 -6.86 -11.58
N GLY A 27 6.92 -5.58 -11.41
CA GLY A 27 6.07 -4.46 -11.82
C GLY A 27 5.42 -3.66 -10.70
N LYS A 28 5.87 -3.78 -9.44
CA LYS A 28 5.36 -2.98 -8.30
C LYS A 28 5.43 -1.47 -8.57
N SER A 29 6.58 -0.96 -9.01
CA SER A 29 6.72 0.46 -9.33
C SER A 29 5.92 0.88 -10.58
N SER A 30 5.74 -0.03 -11.55
CA SER A 30 4.87 0.20 -12.71
C SER A 30 3.39 0.25 -12.31
N PHE A 31 2.97 -0.58 -11.36
CA PHE A 31 1.64 -0.55 -10.74
C PHE A 31 1.41 0.81 -10.06
N LEU A 32 2.38 1.29 -9.28
CA LEU A 32 2.29 2.62 -8.66
C LEU A 32 2.22 3.76 -9.69
N ALA A 33 2.98 3.67 -10.78
CA ALA A 33 2.95 4.66 -11.85
C ALA A 33 1.58 4.67 -12.57
N ASP A 34 0.99 3.50 -12.82
CA ASP A 34 -0.36 3.38 -13.39
C ASP A 34 -1.40 4.03 -12.45
N LEU A 35 -1.33 3.75 -11.15
CA LEU A 35 -2.20 4.40 -10.15
C LEU A 35 -2.05 5.93 -10.15
N ALA A 36 -0.82 6.43 -10.20
CA ALA A 36 -0.54 7.85 -10.19
C ALA A 36 -1.04 8.56 -11.45
N SER A 37 -1.13 7.85 -12.58
CA SER A 37 -1.73 8.38 -13.81
C SER A 37 -3.23 8.65 -13.67
N GLY A 38 -3.89 8.00 -12.71
CA GLY A 38 -5.28 8.23 -12.34
C GLY A 38 -6.30 7.74 -13.37
N SER A 39 -7.57 7.82 -13.00
CA SER A 39 -8.70 7.63 -13.90
C SER A 39 -9.83 8.56 -13.53
N LYS A 40 -10.46 9.18 -14.53
CA LYS A 40 -11.66 10.02 -14.32
C LYS A 40 -12.87 9.21 -13.91
N GLU A 41 -12.88 7.90 -14.15
CA GLU A 41 -14.01 7.01 -13.85
C GLU A 41 -14.14 6.70 -12.36
N PHE A 42 -13.06 6.82 -11.60
CA PHE A 42 -12.99 6.32 -10.21
C PHE A 42 -12.98 7.42 -9.14
N GLU A 43 -13.24 8.69 -9.50
CA GLU A 43 -13.15 9.85 -8.58
C GLU A 43 -11.92 9.77 -7.67
N CYS A 44 -10.77 9.42 -8.27
CA CYS A 44 -9.51 9.21 -7.59
C CYS A 44 -8.53 10.30 -7.99
N HIS A 45 -7.95 10.97 -6.99
CA HIS A 45 -6.93 11.98 -7.21
C HIS A 45 -5.61 11.52 -6.57
N CYS A 46 -4.56 11.41 -7.38
CA CYS A 46 -3.21 11.21 -6.86
C CYS A 46 -2.78 12.50 -6.15
N ILE A 47 -2.50 12.39 -4.84
CA ILE A 47 -2.05 13.50 -3.99
C ILE A 47 -0.53 13.61 -4.04
N ASP A 48 0.16 12.46 -3.96
CA ASP A 48 1.61 12.37 -3.93
C ASP A 48 2.07 11.10 -4.64
N TYR A 49 3.07 11.24 -5.50
CA TYR A 49 3.76 10.12 -6.15
C TYR A 49 5.26 10.31 -5.94
N ARG A 50 5.84 9.43 -5.12
CA ARG A 50 7.27 9.41 -4.88
C ARG A 50 7.87 8.23 -5.62
N PRO A 51 8.76 8.48 -6.61
CA PRO A 51 9.42 7.42 -7.37
C PRO A 51 10.20 6.42 -6.50
N ASN A 52 10.46 6.73 -5.23
CA ASN A 52 11.08 5.82 -4.26
C ASN A 52 10.10 4.82 -3.62
N GLY A 53 8.87 4.71 -4.13
CA GLY A 53 7.94 3.63 -3.78
C GLY A 53 6.76 4.05 -2.92
N HIS A 54 6.28 5.28 -3.01
CA HIS A 54 5.11 5.73 -2.24
C HIS A 54 4.09 6.44 -3.13
N VAL A 55 2.81 6.10 -2.96
CA VAL A 55 1.69 6.81 -3.59
C VAL A 55 0.60 7.07 -2.56
N ASP A 56 0.18 8.32 -2.46
CA ASP A 56 -0.98 8.71 -1.64
C ASP A 56 -2.13 9.07 -2.59
N LEU A 57 -3.24 8.34 -2.47
CA LEU A 57 -4.47 8.55 -3.24
C LEU A 57 -5.58 9.11 -2.36
N ASP A 58 -6.27 10.13 -2.87
CA ASP A 58 -7.56 10.60 -2.36
C ASP A 58 -8.66 9.83 -3.09
N MET A 59 -9.44 9.05 -2.33
CA MET A 59 -10.54 8.26 -2.89
C MET A 59 -11.83 8.46 -2.09
N TRP A 60 -12.94 8.55 -2.82
CA TRP A 60 -14.29 8.52 -2.24
C TRP A 60 -14.86 7.12 -2.27
N LYS A 61 -15.37 6.67 -1.13
CA LYS A 61 -15.95 5.33 -1.01
C LYS A 61 -17.01 5.28 0.09
N HIS A 62 -18.20 4.78 -0.23
CA HIS A 62 -19.34 4.68 0.71
C HIS A 62 -19.64 6.00 1.46
N GLY A 63 -19.54 7.14 0.77
CA GLY A 63 -19.77 8.47 1.35
C GLY A 63 -18.66 8.97 2.28
N LYS A 64 -17.51 8.29 2.30
CA LYS A 64 -16.35 8.61 3.12
C LYS A 64 -15.15 8.92 2.26
N ARG A 65 -14.35 9.91 2.67
CA ARG A 65 -13.12 10.29 1.98
C ARG A 65 -11.93 9.59 2.63
N ILE A 66 -11.21 8.80 1.85
CA ILE A 66 -10.16 7.91 2.33
C ILE A 66 -8.82 8.33 1.74
N LEU A 67 -7.84 8.60 2.60
CA LEU A 67 -6.44 8.71 2.22
C LEU A 67 -5.84 7.32 2.14
N THR A 68 -5.55 6.84 0.93
CA THR A 68 -4.96 5.52 0.72
C THR A 68 -3.48 5.67 0.42
N LYS A 69 -2.65 5.18 1.34
CA LYS A 69 -1.19 5.19 1.22
C LYS A 69 -0.72 3.83 0.74
N ILE A 70 -0.08 3.81 -0.41
CA ILE A 70 0.40 2.59 -1.05
C ILE A 70 1.92 2.64 -1.03
N VAL A 71 2.52 1.61 -0.44
CA VAL A 71 3.97 1.51 -0.25
C VAL A 71 4.49 0.33 -1.06
N ASP A 72 5.33 0.62 -2.06
CA ASP A 72 6.21 -0.35 -2.70
C ASP A 72 7.40 -0.60 -1.77
N THR A 73 7.69 -1.85 -1.48
CA THR A 73 8.87 -2.26 -0.71
C THR A 73 10.16 -2.25 -1.55
N GLY A 74 10.08 -1.67 -2.75
CA GLY A 74 11.05 -1.65 -3.83
C GLY A 74 12.52 -1.64 -3.42
N GLY A 75 13.21 -2.69 -3.81
CA GLY A 75 14.65 -2.85 -3.69
C GLY A 75 15.14 -3.49 -2.39
N GLN A 76 14.35 -3.52 -1.30
CA GLN A 76 14.73 -4.26 -0.09
C GLN A 76 14.49 -5.77 -0.22
N GLU A 77 13.67 -6.20 -1.18
CA GLU A 77 13.57 -7.62 -1.56
C GLU A 77 14.91 -8.20 -2.06
N ARG A 78 15.81 -7.36 -2.60
CA ARG A 78 17.13 -7.79 -3.09
C ARG A 78 18.03 -8.33 -1.97
N PHE A 79 17.76 -7.96 -0.72
CA PHE A 79 18.47 -8.46 0.46
C PHE A 79 17.62 -9.47 1.26
N ARG A 80 16.50 -9.96 0.68
CA ARG A 80 15.55 -10.90 1.30
C ARG A 80 15.10 -10.50 2.71
N SER A 81 15.09 -9.21 2.99
CA SER A 81 14.77 -8.67 4.32
C SER A 81 13.89 -7.44 4.14
N ILE A 82 12.61 -7.65 3.82
CA ILE A 82 11.62 -6.59 4.08
C ILE A 82 11.52 -6.50 5.59
N THR A 83 11.92 -5.36 6.14
CA THR A 83 11.89 -5.17 7.59
C THR A 83 10.45 -5.21 8.11
N ALA A 84 10.23 -5.79 9.30
CA ALA A 84 8.92 -5.90 9.95
C ALA A 84 8.16 -4.55 10.07
N SER A 85 8.88 -3.43 9.98
CA SER A 85 8.33 -2.07 10.00
C SER A 85 7.39 -1.77 8.82
N PHE A 86 7.61 -2.37 7.64
CA PHE A 86 6.74 -2.18 6.48
C PHE A 86 5.36 -2.80 6.70
N TYR A 87 5.30 -3.98 7.31
CA TYR A 87 4.06 -4.69 7.63
C TYR A 87 3.26 -3.99 8.73
N ARG A 88 3.93 -3.30 9.65
CA ARG A 88 3.28 -2.65 10.80
C ARG A 88 2.21 -1.64 10.35
N GLY A 89 0.99 -1.83 10.84
CA GLY A 89 -0.15 -0.94 10.61
C GLY A 89 -0.63 -0.90 9.16
N ALA A 90 -0.24 -1.87 8.33
CA ALA A 90 -0.89 -2.08 7.04
C ALA A 90 -2.23 -2.80 7.24
N GLN A 91 -3.25 -2.39 6.49
CA GLN A 91 -4.56 -3.03 6.49
C GLN A 91 -4.79 -3.86 5.21
N GLY A 92 -4.04 -3.55 4.16
CA GLY A 92 -4.10 -4.22 2.87
C GLY A 92 -2.74 -4.70 2.39
N CYS A 93 -2.71 -5.82 1.67
CA CYS A 93 -1.53 -6.29 0.95
C CYS A 93 -1.90 -6.73 -0.46
N LEU A 94 -1.06 -6.40 -1.44
CA LEU A 94 -1.10 -7.01 -2.75
C LEU A 94 0.16 -7.87 -2.91
N LEU A 95 -0.01 -9.18 -3.15
CA LEU A 95 1.07 -10.09 -3.53
C LEU A 95 1.18 -10.10 -5.05
N LEU A 96 2.26 -9.55 -5.60
CA LEU A 96 2.45 -9.36 -7.04
C LEU A 96 3.43 -10.41 -7.59
N PHE A 97 3.06 -11.03 -8.70
CA PHE A 97 3.97 -11.79 -9.57
C PHE A 97 3.89 -11.29 -11.00
N ASP A 98 4.96 -11.52 -11.77
CA ASP A 98 4.97 -11.27 -13.21
C ASP A 98 4.53 -12.55 -13.92
N ALA A 99 3.42 -12.48 -14.65
CA ALA A 99 2.86 -13.62 -15.37
C ALA A 99 3.77 -14.14 -16.49
N GLU A 100 4.78 -13.39 -16.89
CA GLU A 100 5.82 -13.75 -17.87
C GLU A 100 7.07 -14.35 -17.22
N LYS A 101 7.18 -14.33 -15.87
CA LYS A 101 8.32 -14.87 -15.12
C LYS A 101 7.86 -15.91 -14.08
N PRO A 102 7.86 -17.21 -14.44
CA PRO A 102 7.41 -18.29 -13.55
C PRO A 102 8.12 -18.34 -12.19
N GLU A 103 9.38 -17.91 -12.12
CA GLU A 103 10.14 -17.84 -10.88
C GLU A 103 9.51 -16.86 -9.88
N SER A 104 9.00 -15.72 -10.36
CA SER A 104 8.33 -14.76 -9.48
C SER A 104 7.04 -15.33 -8.88
N PHE A 105 6.36 -16.21 -9.61
CA PHE A 105 5.16 -16.91 -9.15
C PHE A 105 5.49 -17.98 -8.11
N SER A 106 6.59 -18.74 -8.28
CA SER A 106 6.98 -19.76 -7.31
C SER A 106 7.39 -19.17 -5.95
N HIS A 107 7.86 -17.92 -5.93
CA HIS A 107 8.23 -17.21 -4.70
C HIS A 107 7.04 -16.59 -3.96
N ILE A 108 5.83 -16.56 -4.52
CA ILE A 108 4.64 -16.01 -3.85
C ILE A 108 4.39 -16.68 -2.49
N TYR A 109 4.64 -17.98 -2.38
CA TYR A 109 4.48 -18.69 -1.12
C TYR A 109 5.41 -18.15 -0.02
N ASN A 110 6.62 -17.72 -0.37
CA ASN A 110 7.56 -17.12 0.58
C ASN A 110 7.04 -15.76 1.06
N TRP A 111 6.56 -14.92 0.12
CA TRP A 111 5.96 -13.62 0.44
C TRP A 111 4.72 -13.75 1.31
N TYR A 112 3.91 -14.78 1.08
CA TYR A 112 2.76 -15.11 1.91
C TYR A 112 3.17 -15.53 3.32
N ASN A 113 4.18 -16.40 3.46
CA ASN A 113 4.65 -16.82 4.78
C ASN A 113 5.21 -15.64 5.58
N ASP A 114 5.94 -14.73 4.95
CA ASP A 114 6.41 -13.50 5.58
C ASP A 114 5.23 -12.62 6.03
N LEU A 115 4.23 -12.45 5.15
CA LEU A 115 3.00 -11.72 5.46
C LEU A 115 2.32 -12.31 6.70
N GLU A 116 2.05 -13.60 6.73
CA GLU A 116 1.44 -14.29 7.88
C GLU A 116 2.30 -14.11 9.14
N MET A 117 3.61 -14.35 9.05
CA MET A 117 4.54 -14.20 10.16
C MET A 117 4.45 -12.84 10.85
N TYR A 118 4.43 -11.75 10.07
CA TYR A 118 4.41 -10.38 10.59
C TYR A 118 3.00 -9.85 10.89
N THR A 119 1.95 -10.52 10.42
CA THR A 119 0.55 -10.08 10.59
C THR A 119 -0.30 -11.02 11.45
N ASN A 120 0.25 -12.11 11.98
CA ASN A 120 -0.40 -13.10 12.86
C ASN A 120 -1.31 -12.56 13.99
N LYS A 121 -1.16 -11.30 14.40
CA LYS A 121 -1.99 -10.66 15.43
C LYS A 121 -3.19 -9.85 14.88
N GLN A 122 -3.20 -9.56 13.58
CA GLN A 122 -4.23 -8.76 12.90
C GLN A 122 -4.41 -9.29 11.47
N PRO A 123 -5.51 -9.99 11.16
CA PRO A 123 -5.71 -10.55 9.83
C PRO A 123 -5.79 -9.43 8.79
N MET A 124 -4.88 -9.45 7.84
CA MET A 124 -4.75 -8.43 6.80
C MET A 124 -5.58 -8.80 5.57
N SER A 125 -6.27 -7.83 4.96
CA SER A 125 -6.96 -8.10 3.69
C SER A 125 -5.94 -8.16 2.56
N SER A 126 -5.91 -9.26 1.81
CA SER A 126 -4.90 -9.46 0.77
C SER A 126 -5.50 -9.98 -0.53
N PHE A 127 -4.82 -9.67 -1.64
CA PHE A 127 -5.05 -10.21 -2.98
C PHE A 127 -3.77 -10.72 -3.61
N LEU A 128 -3.93 -11.72 -4.48
CA LEU A 128 -2.90 -12.16 -5.42
C LEU A 128 -3.09 -11.40 -6.73
N VAL A 129 -2.02 -10.81 -7.26
CA VAL A 129 -2.05 -10.00 -8.48
C VAL A 129 -1.05 -10.53 -9.50
N GLY A 130 -1.56 -11.04 -10.62
CA GLY A 130 -0.76 -11.38 -11.80
C GLY A 130 -0.57 -10.16 -12.68
N ILE A 131 0.66 -9.70 -12.85
CA ILE A 131 0.99 -8.58 -13.73
C ILE A 131 1.43 -9.12 -15.09
N ASN A 132 0.83 -8.59 -16.14
CA ASN A 132 1.18 -8.85 -17.52
C ASN A 132 1.70 -7.54 -18.15
N MET A 133 2.98 -7.54 -18.53
CA MET A 133 3.67 -6.41 -19.17
C MET A 133 3.43 -6.40 -20.69
N GLN A 134 3.30 -7.59 -21.27
CA GLN A 134 3.16 -7.92 -22.68
C GLN A 134 2.12 -9.03 -22.86
N SER A 135 1.02 -8.72 -23.54
CA SER A 135 -0.15 -9.60 -23.64
C SER A 135 0.12 -11.02 -24.14
N ASN A 136 1.21 -11.25 -24.86
CA ASN A 136 1.48 -12.49 -25.60
C ASN A 136 2.65 -13.31 -25.05
N GLN A 137 3.26 -12.93 -23.92
CA GLN A 137 4.43 -13.64 -23.35
C GLN A 137 4.13 -14.36 -22.03
N ARG A 138 2.85 -14.53 -21.69
CA ARG A 138 2.42 -15.19 -20.44
C ARG A 138 2.97 -16.62 -20.35
N GLN A 139 3.62 -16.94 -19.24
CA GLN A 139 4.19 -18.26 -18.95
C GLN A 139 3.49 -18.95 -17.77
N VAL A 140 2.91 -18.20 -16.83
CA VAL A 140 2.11 -18.74 -15.72
C VAL A 140 0.67 -18.91 -16.19
N LEU A 141 0.13 -20.13 -16.20
CA LEU A 141 -1.23 -20.37 -16.68
C LEU A 141 -2.27 -19.77 -15.71
N PRO A 142 -3.40 -19.23 -16.20
CA PRO A 142 -4.47 -18.72 -15.33
C PRO A 142 -4.93 -19.74 -14.28
N GLU A 143 -5.10 -21.00 -14.69
CA GLU A 143 -5.49 -22.10 -13.79
C GLU A 143 -4.49 -22.33 -12.64
N GLN A 144 -3.19 -22.14 -12.89
CA GLN A 144 -2.16 -22.27 -11.85
C GLN A 144 -2.28 -21.13 -10.84
N ALA A 145 -2.48 -19.91 -11.32
CA ALA A 145 -2.65 -18.73 -10.47
C ALA A 145 -3.94 -18.81 -9.64
N GLU A 146 -5.05 -19.27 -10.23
CA GLU A 146 -6.33 -19.48 -9.54
C GLU A 146 -6.22 -20.55 -8.45
N LYS A 147 -5.52 -21.66 -8.77
CA LYS A 147 -5.27 -22.73 -7.80
C LYS A 147 -4.46 -22.20 -6.61
N LEU A 148 -3.40 -21.44 -6.86
CA LEU A 148 -2.60 -20.85 -5.78
C LEU A 148 -3.42 -19.84 -4.96
N ALA A 149 -4.19 -18.97 -5.62
CA ALA A 149 -5.05 -18.01 -4.94
C ALA A 149 -6.04 -18.71 -3.99
N THR A 150 -6.65 -19.82 -4.45
CA THR A 150 -7.54 -20.65 -3.63
C THR A 150 -6.82 -21.25 -2.43
N GLN A 151 -5.59 -21.77 -2.61
CA GLN A 151 -4.79 -22.33 -1.53
C GLN A 151 -4.39 -21.30 -0.47
N LEU A 152 -4.22 -20.04 -0.87
CA LEU A 152 -3.84 -18.93 0.00
C LEU A 152 -5.07 -18.14 0.53
N GLU A 153 -6.29 -18.59 0.22
CA GLU A 153 -7.54 -17.89 0.56
C GLU A 153 -7.60 -16.43 0.06
N MET A 154 -6.98 -16.17 -1.09
CA MET A 154 -6.93 -14.87 -1.75
C MET A 154 -7.79 -14.83 -3.01
N GLN A 155 -8.25 -13.64 -3.37
CA GLN A 155 -8.81 -13.39 -4.71
C GLN A 155 -7.66 -13.10 -5.67
N LEU A 156 -7.73 -13.69 -6.87
CA LEU A 156 -6.81 -13.41 -7.96
C LEU A 156 -7.31 -12.21 -8.77
N HIS A 157 -6.41 -11.26 -9.02
CA HIS A 157 -6.62 -10.18 -9.97
C HIS A 157 -5.53 -10.22 -11.05
N GLU A 158 -5.92 -9.94 -12.29
CA GLU A 158 -5.00 -9.88 -13.43
C GLU A 158 -4.89 -8.43 -13.88
N LEU A 159 -3.66 -7.93 -13.97
CA LEU A 159 -3.37 -6.57 -14.40
C LEU A 159 -2.57 -6.57 -15.69
N ASN A 160 -3.13 -5.98 -16.74
CA ASN A 160 -2.37 -5.68 -17.95
C ASN A 160 -1.96 -4.21 -17.95
N LEU A 161 -0.67 -3.93 -17.80
CA LEU A 161 -0.16 -2.56 -17.69
C LEU A 161 -0.24 -1.74 -18.99
N ARG A 162 -0.63 -2.36 -20.12
CA ARG A 162 -0.92 -1.64 -21.37
C ARG A 162 -2.39 -1.20 -21.48
N LYS A 163 -3.28 -1.77 -20.65
CA LYS A 163 -4.68 -1.36 -20.56
C LYS A 163 -4.79 -0.29 -19.48
N LYS A 164 -5.50 0.80 -19.78
CA LYS A 164 -5.68 1.89 -18.81
C LYS A 164 -6.53 1.44 -17.62
N SER A 165 -6.19 1.96 -16.44
CA SER A 165 -7.07 2.02 -15.24
C SER A 165 -7.33 0.71 -14.50
N SER A 166 -6.69 -0.39 -14.88
CA SER A 166 -6.87 -1.69 -14.22
C SER A 166 -6.26 -1.76 -12.81
N SER A 167 -5.25 -0.94 -12.47
CA SER A 167 -4.69 -0.93 -11.10
C SER A 167 -5.63 -0.29 -10.08
N LEU A 168 -6.37 0.77 -10.47
CA LEU A 168 -7.33 1.44 -9.61
C LEU A 168 -8.48 0.52 -9.23
N GLU A 169 -9.00 -0.27 -10.17
CA GLU A 169 -10.04 -1.28 -9.90
C GLU A 169 -9.62 -2.25 -8.79
N ILE A 170 -8.36 -2.71 -8.81
CA ILE A 170 -7.80 -3.62 -7.79
C ILE A 170 -7.74 -2.91 -6.44
N ILE A 171 -7.28 -1.66 -6.39
CA ILE A 171 -7.24 -0.87 -5.15
C ILE A 171 -8.65 -0.62 -4.61
N HIS A 172 -9.61 -0.27 -5.46
CA HIS A 172 -11.01 -0.12 -5.06
C HIS A 172 -11.55 -1.44 -4.48
N ALA A 173 -11.38 -2.57 -5.15
CA ALA A 173 -11.82 -3.87 -4.65
C ALA A 173 -11.17 -4.23 -3.30
N LEU A 174 -9.88 -3.93 -3.13
CA LEU A 174 -9.18 -4.20 -1.88
C LEU A 174 -9.70 -3.32 -0.75
N LEU A 175 -9.99 -2.05 -1.02
CA LEU A 175 -10.61 -1.16 -0.04
C LEU A 175 -11.99 -1.66 0.40
N ASP A 176 -12.82 -2.20 -0.51
CA ASP A 176 -14.10 -2.80 -0.11
C ASP A 176 -13.89 -3.95 0.85
N LYS A 177 -12.94 -4.84 0.52
CA LYS A 177 -12.58 -5.97 1.40
C LYS A 177 -12.11 -5.49 2.77
N ILE A 178 -11.24 -4.49 2.82
CA ILE A 178 -10.73 -3.88 4.07
C ILE A 178 -11.87 -3.29 4.89
N ILE A 179 -12.76 -2.49 4.28
CA ILE A 179 -13.87 -1.82 4.97
C ILE A 179 -14.85 -2.87 5.54
N ILE A 180 -15.21 -3.88 4.74
CA ILE A 180 -16.09 -4.97 5.18
C ILE A 180 -15.44 -5.73 6.35
N HIS A 181 -14.16 -6.05 6.25
CA HIS A 181 -13.45 -6.76 7.32
C HIS A 181 -13.40 -5.93 8.60
N ALA A 182 -13.05 -4.64 8.50
CA ALA A 182 -13.04 -3.72 9.64
C ALA A 182 -14.42 -3.57 10.30
N SER A 183 -15.50 -3.63 9.52
CA SER A 183 -16.88 -3.58 10.05
C SER A 183 -17.26 -4.80 10.91
N ARG A 184 -16.64 -5.95 10.65
CA ARG A 184 -16.91 -7.23 11.33
C ARG A 184 -16.08 -7.44 12.59
N LEU A 185 -15.01 -6.68 12.75
CA LEU A 185 -14.11 -6.75 13.90
C LEU A 185 -14.04 -5.36 14.54
N PRO A 186 -14.90 -5.07 15.54
CA PRO A 186 -14.86 -3.79 16.27
C PRO A 186 -13.53 -3.58 17.02
N SER A 187 -12.79 -4.65 17.30
CA SER A 187 -11.42 -4.58 17.82
C SER A 187 -10.38 -4.24 16.74
N LEU A 188 -10.72 -4.29 15.45
CA LEU A 188 -9.90 -3.91 14.30
C LEU A 188 -10.16 -2.46 13.86
N THR A 189 -10.90 -1.67 14.66
CA THR A 189 -10.86 -0.19 14.65
C THR A 189 -9.46 0.35 15.05
N ILE A 190 -8.45 -0.51 15.05
CA ILE A 190 -7.06 -0.19 15.26
C ILE A 190 -6.51 0.31 13.93
N ASP A 191 -6.14 1.60 13.93
CA ASP A 191 -5.30 2.26 12.93
C ASP A 191 -5.90 2.70 11.59
N ILE A 192 -7.22 2.72 11.43
CA ILE A 192 -7.81 3.72 10.51
C ILE A 192 -7.77 5.08 11.23
N MET A 193 -6.55 5.55 11.51
CA MET A 193 -6.33 6.77 12.28
C MET A 193 -7.05 7.92 11.57
N PRO A 194 -7.92 8.66 12.27
CA PRO A 194 -8.34 9.97 11.81
C PRO A 194 -7.07 10.72 11.46
N TYR A 195 -6.97 11.22 10.23
CA TYR A 195 -5.76 11.87 9.69
C TYR A 195 -5.13 12.88 10.67
N GLN A 196 -5.98 13.53 11.46
CA GLN A 196 -5.66 14.48 12.53
C GLN A 196 -4.70 13.91 13.59
N ILE A 197 -4.89 12.66 14.04
CA ILE A 197 -4.03 12.05 15.08
C ILE A 197 -2.66 11.72 14.49
N ARG A 198 -2.60 11.33 13.21
CA ARG A 198 -1.33 10.98 12.55
C ARG A 198 -0.45 12.21 12.29
N GLN A 199 -1.02 13.35 11.90
CA GLN A 199 -0.25 14.60 11.75
C GLN A 199 0.27 15.11 13.09
N HIS A 200 -0.59 15.14 14.11
CA HIS A 200 -0.19 15.59 15.44
C HIS A 200 0.91 14.69 16.05
N LEU A 201 0.81 13.36 15.88
CA LEU A 201 1.86 12.44 16.31
C LEU A 201 3.15 12.52 15.47
N ALA A 202 3.07 12.86 14.18
CA ALA A 202 4.25 13.08 13.34
C ALA A 202 4.97 14.38 13.70
N GLU A 203 4.23 15.45 14.00
CA GLU A 203 4.77 16.71 14.51
C GLU A 203 5.39 16.54 15.90
N ILE A 204 4.73 15.80 16.80
CA ILE A 204 5.31 15.45 18.10
C ILE A 204 6.60 14.65 17.95
N ARG A 205 6.66 13.67 17.03
CA ARG A 205 7.88 12.89 16.76
C ARG A 205 9.01 13.71 16.14
N LEU A 206 8.69 14.65 15.26
CA LEU A 206 9.65 15.59 14.70
C LEU A 206 10.19 16.52 15.78
N ASN A 207 9.32 17.02 16.67
CA ASN A 207 9.72 17.88 17.78
C ASN A 207 10.55 17.12 18.82
N SER A 208 10.20 15.88 19.16
CA SER A 208 10.99 15.07 20.09
C SER A 208 12.36 14.66 19.52
N ALA A 209 12.48 14.49 18.20
CA ALA A 209 13.77 14.23 17.55
C ALA A 209 14.67 15.47 17.50
N ILE A 210 14.09 16.69 17.50
CA ILE A 210 14.83 17.95 17.62
C ILE A 210 15.32 18.12 19.07
N ASP A 211 14.51 17.74 20.06
CA ASP A 211 14.89 17.82 21.48
C ASP A 211 16.05 16.86 21.84
N GLU A 212 16.11 15.66 21.23
CA GLU A 212 17.21 14.70 21.46
C GLU A 212 18.55 15.15 20.83
N ASP A 213 18.52 15.82 19.67
CA ASP A 213 19.71 16.38 19.02
C ASP A 213 20.27 17.62 19.76
N ASP A 214 19.41 18.39 20.43
CA ASP A 214 19.83 19.53 21.27
C ASP A 214 20.40 19.08 22.63
N GLU A 215 19.93 17.95 23.18
CA GLU A 215 20.46 17.38 24.43
C GLU A 215 21.87 16.76 24.27
N GLU A 216 22.21 16.22 23.08
CA GLU A 216 23.58 15.77 22.77
C GLU A 216 24.55 16.93 22.48
N ARG A 217 24.08 18.06 21.92
CA ARG A 217 24.91 19.27 21.73
C ARG A 217 25.20 20.02 23.03
N GLY A 218 24.37 19.83 24.06
CA GLY A 218 24.57 20.42 25.40
C GLY A 218 25.66 19.77 26.26
N LYS A 219 26.23 18.61 25.87
CA LYS A 219 27.20 17.85 26.70
C LYS A 219 28.68 18.14 26.42
N PHE A 220 29.00 19.08 25.53
CA PHE A 220 30.38 19.54 25.32
C PHE A 220 30.55 21.00 25.70
N HIS A 221 30.44 21.34 26.99
CA HIS A 221 31.17 22.48 27.53
C HIS A 221 31.41 22.34 29.05
N CYS A 222 32.66 22.65 29.41
CA CYS A 222 33.20 22.78 30.76
C CYS A 222 33.66 21.48 31.46
N ALA A 223 34.89 21.08 31.15
CA ALA A 223 35.80 20.55 32.17
C ALA A 223 37.08 21.40 32.12
N CYS A 224 37.37 22.02 33.27
CA CYS A 224 38.51 22.83 33.73
C CYS A 224 39.68 23.11 32.79
#